data_AF-M0QY52-F1
#
_entry.id   AF-M0QY52-F1
#
_cell.length_a   1.000
_cell.length_b   1.000
_cell.length_c   1.000
_cell.angle_alpha   90.00
_cell.angle_beta   90.00
_cell.angle_gamma   90.00
#
_symmetry.space_group_name_H-M   'P 1'
#
loop_
_entity.id
_entity.type
_entity.pdbx_description
1 polymer ?
#
loop_
_entity_poly.entity_id
_entity_poly.type
_entity_poly.pdbx_seq_one_letter_code
_entity_poly.pdbx_strand_id
1 'polypeptide(L)' 'MIQAQESITLEDVAVDFTWEEWQLLGAAQKDLYRDVMLENYSNLVAVGYQASKPDALFKLEQGEQLW' A
#
# COMPACT_ATOMS: atom_id res chain seq x y z
N MET A 1 31.19 -1.76 12.33
CA MET A 1 30.47 -2.23 11.14
C MET A 1 29.12 -1.55 11.17
N ILE A 2 28.86 -0.61 10.27
CA ILE A 2 27.53 -0.01 10.17
C ILE A 2 26.74 -1.01 9.32
N GLN A 3 25.89 -1.82 9.95
CA GLN A 3 24.87 -2.51 9.18
C GLN A 3 23.98 -1.42 8.59
N ALA A 4 24.00 -1.28 7.27
CA ALA A 4 22.95 -0.55 6.57
C ALA A 4 21.66 -1.33 6.86
N GLN A 5 20.83 -0.80 7.75
CA GLN A 5 19.52 -1.37 8.02
C GLN A 5 18.71 -1.13 6.76
N GLU A 6 18.45 -2.18 5.97
CA GLU A 6 17.60 -2.09 4.80
C GLU A 6 16.28 -1.45 5.22
N SER A 7 15.96 -0.30 4.63
CA SER A 7 14.73 0.41 4.94
C SER A 7 13.58 -0.32 4.29
N ILE A 8 12.67 -0.88 5.10
CA ILE A 8 11.44 -1.47 4.60
C ILE A 8 10.60 -0.35 3.95
N THR A 9 10.23 -0.53 2.69
CA THR A 9 9.38 0.41 1.95
C THR A 9 7.96 -0.13 1.79
N LEU A 10 7.06 0.70 1.26
CA LEU A 10 5.69 0.26 0.98
C LEU A 10 5.67 -0.84 -0.08
N GLU A 11 6.56 -0.78 -1.06
CA GLU A 11 6.71 -1.78 -2.12
C GLU A 11 7.09 -3.17 -1.60
N ASP A 12 7.85 -3.25 -0.50
CA ASP A 12 8.23 -4.54 0.10
C ASP A 12 7.03 -5.29 0.72
N VAL A 13 5.96 -4.56 1.04
CA VAL A 13 4.74 -5.10 1.68
C VAL A 13 3.49 -4.91 0.82
N ALA A 14 3.62 -4.30 -0.35
CA ALA A 14 2.51 -4.08 -1.26
C ALA A 14 2.10 -5.38 -1.96
N VAL A 15 0.80 -5.57 -2.14
CA VAL A 15 0.30 -6.57 -3.08
C VAL A 15 0.18 -5.88 -4.44
N ASP A 16 0.97 -6.29 -5.43
CA ASP A 16 0.86 -5.70 -6.77
C ASP A 16 -0.01 -6.56 -7.69
N PHE A 17 -0.87 -5.86 -8.43
CA PHE A 17 -1.64 -6.41 -9.53
C PHE A 17 -1.26 -5.67 -10.81
N THR A 18 -1.13 -6.42 -11.91
CA THR A 18 -1.16 -5.80 -13.24
C THR A 18 -2.53 -5.19 -13.51
N TRP A 19 -2.61 -4.28 -14.49
CA TRP A 19 -3.89 -3.68 -14.86
C TRP A 19 -4.91 -4.74 -15.27
N GLU A 20 -4.49 -5.73 -16.04
CA GLU A 20 -5.31 -6.85 -16.50
C GLU A 20 -5.84 -7.68 -15.32
N GLU A 21 -4.98 -8.05 -14.37
CA GLU A 21 -5.39 -8.77 -13.15
C GLU A 21 -6.35 -7.95 -12.31
N TRP A 22 -6.10 -6.65 -12.19
CA TRP A 22 -6.95 -5.75 -11.44
C TRP A 22 -8.36 -5.65 -12.02
N GLN A 23 -8.51 -5.59 -13.35
CA GLN A 23 -9.82 -5.57 -13.99
C GLN A 23 -10.63 -6.86 -13.74
N LEU A 24 -9.94 -7.98 -13.51
CA LEU A 24 -10.57 -9.27 -13.20
C LEU A 24 -10.99 -9.38 -11.73
N LEU A 25 -10.55 -8.48 -10.85
CA LEU A 25 -10.94 -8.50 -9.44
C LEU A 25 -12.41 -8.12 -9.25
N GLY A 26 -13.10 -8.90 -8.43
CA GLY A 26 -14.44 -8.55 -7.95
C GLY A 26 -14.40 -7.40 -6.94
N ALA A 27 -15.54 -6.74 -6.71
CA ALA A 27 -15.65 -5.62 -5.76
C ALA A 27 -15.05 -5.96 -4.37
N ALA A 28 -15.41 -7.11 -3.80
CA ALA A 28 -14.90 -7.55 -2.50
C ALA A 28 -13.37 -7.74 -2.46
N GLN A 29 -12.75 -8.12 -3.59
CA GLN A 29 -11.29 -8.26 -3.67
C GLN A 29 -10.61 -6.89 -3.75
N LYS A 30 -11.22 -5.94 -4.46
CA LYS A 30 -10.76 -4.55 -4.54
C LYS A 30 -10.87 -3.85 -3.18
N ASP A 31 -11.93 -4.13 -2.43
CA ASP A 31 -12.11 -3.64 -1.07
C ASP A 31 -11.07 -4.24 -0.12
N LEU A 32 -10.88 -5.57 -0.18
CA LEU A 32 -9.84 -6.25 0.60
C LEU A 32 -8.44 -5.71 0.30
N TYR A 33 -8.13 -5.45 -0.97
CA TYR A 33 -6.88 -4.82 -1.36
C TYR A 33 -6.68 -3.47 -0.67
N ARG A 34 -7.71 -2.61 -0.66
CA ARG A 34 -7.68 -1.31 0.01
C ARG A 34 -7.42 -1.47 1.51
N ASP A 35 -8.13 -2.37 2.17
CA ASP A 35 -7.98 -2.63 3.60
C ASP A 35 -6.55 -3.09 3.95
N VAL A 36 -6.02 -4.07 3.21
CA VAL A 36 -4.67 -4.59 3.41
C VAL A 36 -3.61 -3.51 3.17
N MET A 37 -3.74 -2.71 2.10
CA MET A 37 -2.77 -1.65 1.81
C MET A 37 -2.79 -0.53 2.86
N LEU A 38 -3.95 -0.20 3.41
CA LEU A 38 -4.09 0.77 4.51
C LEU A 38 -3.47 0.24 5.81
N GLU A 39 -3.70 -1.03 6.14
CA GLU A 39 -3.09 -1.68 7.31
C GLU A 39 -1.57 -1.73 7.19
N ASN A 40 -1.05 -2.11 6.02
CA ASN A 40 0.39 -2.14 5.75
C ASN A 40 1.03 -0.76 5.90
N TYR A 41 0.38 0.29 5.38
CA TYR A 41 0.84 1.66 5.58
C TYR A 41 0.87 2.06 7.06
N SER A 42 -0.21 1.78 7.80
CA SER A 42 -0.29 2.07 9.24
C SER A 42 0.82 1.36 10.02
N ASN A 43 1.11 0.10 9.67
CA ASN A 43 2.18 -0.68 10.28
C ASN A 43 3.55 -0.08 9.96
N LEU A 44 3.79 0.36 8.72
CA LEU A 44 5.03 1.05 8.34
C LEU A 44 5.25 2.34 9.13
N VAL A 45 4.21 3.18 9.24
CA VAL A 45 4.26 4.39 10.07
C VAL A 45 4.58 4.06 11.53
N ALA A 46 3.98 2.99 12.08
CA ALA A 46 4.22 2.56 13.46
C ALA A 46 5.68 2.12 13.70
N VAL A 47 6.35 1.54 12.70
CA VAL A 47 7.78 1.16 12.79
C VAL A 47 8.75 2.31 12.45
N GLY A 48 8.23 3.54 12.33
CA GLY A 48 9.04 4.73 12.14
C GLY A 48 9.27 5.14 10.69
N TYR A 49 8.50 4.58 9.74
CA TYR A 49 8.52 5.04 8.36
C TYR A 49 7.93 6.45 8.28
N GLN A 50 8.79 7.44 7.96
CA GLN A 50 8.38 8.81 7.69
C GLN A 50 7.84 8.90 6.26
N ALA A 51 6.62 8.44 6.05
CA ALA A 51 5.94 8.64 4.78
C ALA A 51 5.51 10.12 4.63
N SER A 52 5.99 10.81 3.62
CA SER A 52 5.17 11.83 2.96
C SER A 52 3.95 11.08 2.41
N LYS A 53 2.74 11.34 2.95
CA LYS A 53 1.50 10.67 2.53
C LYS A 53 1.44 10.69 1.00
N PRO A 54 1.65 9.57 0.28
CA PRO A 54 1.63 9.59 -1.16
C PRO A 54 0.22 10.02 -1.59
N ASP A 55 0.08 10.89 -2.59
CA ASP A 55 -1.23 11.26 -3.15
C ASP A 55 -2.07 10.03 -3.51
N ALA A 56 -1.38 8.91 -3.79
CA ALA A 56 -1.99 7.61 -4.02
C ALA A 56 -2.78 7.08 -2.79
N LEU A 57 -2.21 7.22 -1.60
CA LEU A 57 -2.77 6.71 -0.34
C LEU A 57 -3.96 7.55 0.14
N PHE A 58 -3.92 8.86 -0.11
CA PHE A 58 -5.07 9.73 0.15
C PHE A 58 -6.29 9.33 -0.71
N LYS A 59 -6.05 8.97 -1.98
CA LYS A 59 -7.11 8.47 -2.86
C LYS A 59 -7.64 7.09 -2.43
N LEU A 60 -6.77 6.20 -1.90
CA LEU A 60 -7.21 4.93 -1.29
C LEU A 60 -8.10 5.14 -0.07
N GLU A 61 -7.71 6.02 0.86
CA GLU A 61 -8.50 6.36 2.06
C GLU A 61 -9.87 6.97 1.69
N GLN A 62 -9.92 7.77 0.61
CA GLN A 62 -11.16 8.37 0.10
C GLN A 62 -12.04 7.38 -0.69
N GLY A 63 -11.57 6.15 -0.92
CA GLY A 63 -12.25 5.18 -1.75
C GLY A 63 -12.27 5.53 -3.24
N GLU A 64 -11.45 6.50 -3.67
CA GLU A 64 -11.24 6.80 -5.09
C GLU A 64 -10.42 5.66 -5.73
N GLN A 65 -10.78 5.28 -6.95
CA GLN A 65 -9.99 4.28 -7.69
C GLN A 65 -8.61 4.86 -7.95
N LEU A 66 -7.60 4.08 -7.62
CA LEU A 66 -6.25 4.58 -7.55
C LEU A 66 -5.50 4.52 -8.88
N TRP A 67 -6.17 4.30 -10.01
CA TRP A 67 -5.53 4.17 -11.31
C TRP A 67 -6.57 4.34 -12.42
#